data_AF-A0A3B8IVF0-F1
#
_entry.id   AF-A0A3B8IVF0-F1
#
_cell.length_a   1.000
_cell.length_b   1.000
_cell.length_c   1.000
_cell.angle_alpha   90.00
_cell.angle_beta   90.00
_cell.angle_gamma   90.00
#
_symmetry.space_group_name_H-M   'P 1'
#
loop_
_entity.id
_entity.type
_entity.pdbx_description
1 polymer ?
#
loop_
_entity_poly.entity_id
_entity_poly.type
_entity_poly.pdbx_seq_one_letter_code
_entity_poly.pdbx_strand_id
1 'polypeptide(L)'
;AHQGKGWGTALLRHATQNAKRQGYQRLRIGTADASVAQQRLYSREGFLPEGRITDFFTTHYPEPLFDQGTQCRDMIVMEKSL
;
A
#
# COMPACT_ATOMS: atom_id res chain seq x y z
N ALA A 1 -1.37 4.83 -19.21
CA ALA A 1 -2.40 4.30 -20.13
C ALA A 1 -3.33 3.22 -19.53
N HIS A 2 -2.96 2.51 -18.44
CA HIS A 2 -3.78 1.41 -17.87
C HIS A 2 -4.31 1.64 -16.45
N GLN A 3 -4.02 2.79 -15.84
CA GLN A 3 -4.62 3.17 -14.56
C GLN A 3 -6.13 3.39 -14.71
N GLY A 4 -6.87 3.26 -13.60
CA GLY A 4 -8.34 3.41 -13.60
C GLY A 4 -9.11 2.22 -14.19
N LYS A 5 -8.43 1.18 -14.69
CA LYS A 5 -9.05 0.00 -15.33
C LYS A 5 -9.26 -1.20 -14.40
N GLY A 6 -9.13 -1.02 -13.08
CA GLY A 6 -9.36 -2.08 -12.09
C GLY A 6 -8.21 -3.06 -11.86
N TRP A 7 -7.07 -2.92 -12.56
CA TRP A 7 -5.93 -3.84 -12.41
C TRP A 7 -5.35 -3.89 -10.98
N GLY A 8 -5.28 -2.76 -10.29
CA GLY A 8 -4.82 -2.73 -8.89
C GLY A 8 -5.69 -3.59 -7.98
N THR A 9 -7.02 -3.48 -8.11
CA THR A 9 -7.97 -4.33 -7.40
C THR A 9 -7.78 -5.81 -7.75
N ALA A 10 -7.64 -6.15 -9.04
CA ALA A 10 -7.44 -7.52 -9.47
C ALA A 10 -6.18 -8.15 -8.86
N LEU A 11 -5.07 -7.39 -8.84
CA LEU A 11 -3.80 -7.82 -8.24
C LEU A 11 -3.92 -8.02 -6.72
N LEU A 12 -4.56 -7.09 -6.00
CA LEU A 12 -4.77 -7.20 -4.55
C LEU A 12 -5.61 -8.42 -4.17
N ARG A 13 -6.66 -8.72 -4.96
CA ARG A 13 -7.49 -9.90 -4.76
C ARG A 13 -6.73 -11.19 -5.05
N HIS A 14 -5.93 -11.21 -6.11
CA HIS A 14 -5.07 -12.35 -6.41
C HIS A 14 -4.08 -12.62 -5.27
N ALA A 15 -3.38 -11.57 -4.79
CA ALA A 15 -2.45 -11.68 -3.66
C ALA A 15 -3.15 -12.16 -2.38
N THR A 16 -4.34 -11.61 -2.07
CA THR A 16 -5.17 -12.03 -0.92
C THR A 16 -5.50 -13.53 -1.01
N GLN A 17 -5.99 -14.00 -2.15
CA GLN A 17 -6.34 -15.41 -2.35
C GLN A 17 -5.11 -16.32 -2.26
N ASN A 18 -3.99 -15.88 -2.80
CA ASN A 18 -2.74 -16.63 -2.76
C ASN A 18 -2.24 -16.77 -1.32
N ALA A 19 -2.25 -15.69 -0.54
CA ALA A 19 -1.87 -15.71 0.86
C ALA A 19 -2.78 -16.62 1.71
N LYS A 20 -4.11 -16.57 1.49
CA LYS A 20 -5.06 -17.50 2.13
C LYS A 20 -4.74 -18.96 1.82
N ARG A 21 -4.44 -19.30 0.56
CA ARG A 21 -4.09 -20.67 0.16
C ARG A 21 -2.80 -21.17 0.81
N GLN A 22 -1.88 -20.27 1.14
CA GLN A 22 -0.64 -20.59 1.85
C GLN A 22 -0.83 -20.64 3.38
N GLY A 23 -2.04 -20.40 3.91
CA GLY A 23 -2.31 -20.47 5.35
C GLY A 23 -1.94 -19.21 6.14
N TYR A 24 -1.60 -18.11 5.48
CA TYR A 24 -1.37 -16.84 6.15
C TYR A 24 -2.67 -16.29 6.74
N GLN A 25 -2.56 -15.71 7.93
CA GLN A 25 -3.69 -15.13 8.67
C GLN A 25 -3.84 -13.62 8.43
N ARG A 26 -2.78 -12.96 7.95
CA ARG A 26 -2.70 -11.52 7.79
C ARG A 26 -1.89 -11.15 6.57
N LEU A 27 -2.26 -10.06 5.91
CA LEU A 27 -1.52 -9.46 4.81
C LEU A 27 -1.25 -7.99 5.13
N ARG A 28 0.02 -7.58 5.05
CA ARG A 28 0.44 -6.19 5.24
C ARG A 28 0.83 -5.56 3.91
N ILE A 29 0.55 -4.27 3.77
CA ILE A 29 0.94 -3.46 2.63
C ILE A 29 1.45 -2.10 3.11
N GLY A 30 2.53 -1.62 2.49
CA GLY A 30 3.12 -0.31 2.76
C GLY A 30 2.96 0.62 1.56
N THR A 31 2.69 1.90 1.81
CA THR A 31 2.65 2.95 0.78
C THR A 31 3.11 4.28 1.32
N ALA A 32 3.44 5.22 0.45
CA ALA A 32 3.82 6.56 0.88
C ALA A 32 2.64 7.27 1.56
N ASP A 33 2.95 8.08 2.56
CA ASP A 33 2.04 9.02 3.18
C ASP A 33 1.36 9.95 2.18
N ALA A 34 2.08 10.39 1.16
CA ALA A 34 1.55 11.19 0.06
C ALA A 34 0.62 10.41 -0.91
N SER A 35 0.66 9.07 -0.92
CA SER A 35 -0.05 8.22 -1.89
C SER A 35 -1.52 7.95 -1.54
N VAL A 36 -2.33 9.01 -1.61
CA VAL A 36 -3.76 8.99 -1.24
C VAL A 36 -4.59 8.00 -2.07
N ALA A 37 -4.34 7.88 -3.37
CA ALA A 37 -5.12 7.01 -4.25
C ALA A 37 -4.93 5.52 -3.89
N GLN A 38 -3.69 5.15 -3.57
CA GLN A 38 -3.30 3.81 -3.13
C GLN A 38 -3.92 3.49 -1.78
N GLN A 39 -3.80 4.39 -0.79
CA GLN A 39 -4.42 4.23 0.52
C GLN A 39 -5.95 4.01 0.40
N ARG A 40 -6.65 4.80 -0.42
CA ARG A 40 -8.08 4.62 -0.69
C ARG A 40 -8.40 3.26 -1.35
N LEU A 41 -7.59 2.83 -2.30
CA LEU A 41 -7.74 1.52 -2.94
C LEU A 41 -7.58 0.39 -1.90
N TYR A 42 -6.56 0.46 -1.04
CA TYR A 42 -6.31 -0.56 -0.02
C TYR A 42 -7.42 -0.61 1.01
N SER A 43 -7.91 0.55 1.49
CA SER A 43 -9.09 0.60 2.36
C SER A 43 -10.32 -0.06 1.72
N ARG A 44 -10.60 0.21 0.44
CA ARG A 44 -11.71 -0.42 -0.28
C ARG A 44 -11.56 -1.94 -0.41
N GLU A 45 -10.34 -2.44 -0.49
CA GLU A 45 -10.06 -3.88 -0.54
C GLU A 45 -9.86 -4.51 0.85
N GLY A 46 -10.19 -3.79 1.94
CA GLY A 46 -10.28 -4.32 3.29
C GLY A 46 -9.00 -4.25 4.12
N PHE A 47 -8.02 -3.44 3.70
CA PHE A 47 -6.86 -3.13 4.54
C PHE A 47 -7.19 -1.96 5.47
N LEU A 48 -6.84 -2.10 6.74
CA LEU A 48 -7.02 -1.08 7.78
C LEU A 48 -5.66 -0.46 8.14
N PRO A 49 -5.59 0.83 8.48
CA PRO A 49 -4.36 1.43 9.00
C PRO A 49 -3.84 0.65 10.22
N GLU A 50 -2.56 0.31 10.22
CA GLU A 50 -1.91 -0.44 11.31
C GLU A 50 -0.76 0.36 11.93
N GLY A 51 -0.04 1.14 11.13
CA GLY A 51 1.08 1.92 11.64
C GLY A 51 1.70 2.86 10.62
N ARG A 52 2.79 3.51 11.05
CA ARG A 52 3.61 4.41 10.24
C ARG A 52 5.08 4.13 10.54
N ILE A 53 5.89 4.04 9.49
CA ILE A 53 7.34 4.06 9.59
C ILE A 53 7.80 5.47 9.17
N THR A 54 8.18 6.28 10.14
CA THR A 54 8.64 7.66 9.93
C THR A 54 9.94 7.68 9.12
N ASP A 55 10.06 8.64 8.21
CA ASP A 55 11.26 8.87 7.39
C ASP A 55 11.70 7.66 6.55
N PHE A 56 10.80 6.71 6.28
CA PHE A 56 11.13 5.51 5.53
C PHE A 56 11.72 5.84 4.16
N PHE A 57 11.12 6.76 3.40
CA PHE A 57 11.59 7.04 2.04
C PHE A 57 12.85 7.90 2.02
N THR A 58 12.97 8.88 2.92
CA THR A 58 14.18 9.72 3.03
C THR A 58 15.38 8.97 3.59
N THR A 59 15.15 7.91 4.37
CA THR A 59 16.22 7.04 4.89
C THR A 59 16.70 6.04 3.83
N HIS A 60 15.79 5.51 3.00
CA HIS A 60 16.11 4.40 2.09
C HIS A 60 16.39 4.84 0.64
N TYR A 61 16.03 6.07 0.25
CA TYR A 61 16.27 6.61 -1.08
C TYR A 61 17.06 7.93 -0.99
N PRO A 62 18.20 8.04 -1.68
CA PRO A 62 19.02 9.25 -1.64
C PRO A 62 18.35 10.44 -2.33
N GLU A 63 17.54 10.18 -3.36
CA GLU A 63 16.78 11.21 -4.07
C GLU A 63 15.37 11.33 -3.51
N PRO A 64 14.86 12.56 -3.29
CA PRO A 64 13.52 12.77 -2.76
C PRO A 64 12.44 12.29 -3.75
N LEU A 65 11.53 11.47 -3.25
CA LEU A 65 10.39 10.99 -4.01
C LEU A 65 9.18 11.91 -3.80
N PHE A 66 8.38 12.11 -4.84
CA PHE A 66 7.18 12.95 -4.79
C PHE A 66 5.98 12.24 -5.42
N ASP A 67 4.82 12.42 -4.82
CA ASP A 67 3.51 12.03 -5.37
C ASP A 67 2.62 13.27 -5.46
N GLN A 68 2.17 13.59 -6.68
CA GLN A 68 1.39 14.81 -6.97
C GLN A 68 1.98 16.10 -6.37
N GLY A 69 3.32 16.21 -6.34
CA GLY A 69 4.03 17.38 -5.80
C GLY A 69 4.22 17.38 -4.27
N THR A 70 3.68 16.38 -3.56
CA THR A 70 3.93 16.18 -2.12
C THR A 70 5.10 15.22 -1.95
N GLN A 71 6.07 15.58 -1.10
CA GLN A 71 7.21 14.70 -0.82
C GLN A 71 6.74 13.45 -0.07
N CYS A 72 7.12 12.27 -0.58
CA CYS A 72 6.95 11.00 0.11
C CYS A 72 8.02 10.90 1.19
N ARG A 73 7.64 10.91 2.47
CA ARG A 73 8.58 10.84 3.58
C ARG A 73 8.36 9.58 4.41
N ASP A 74 7.15 9.40 4.90
CA ASP A 74 6.81 8.28 5.77
C ASP A 74 6.16 7.14 4.97
N MET A 75 6.31 5.90 5.46
CA MET A 75 5.53 4.77 4.95
C MET A 75 4.33 4.52 5.87
N ILE A 76 3.13 4.57 5.30
CA ILE A 76 1.89 4.13 5.95
C ILE A 76 1.76 2.62 5.76
N VAL A 77 1.62 1.91 6.88
CA VAL A 77 1.42 0.46 6.92
C VAL A 77 -0.06 0.18 7.16
N MET A 78 -0.63 -0.69 6.33
CA MET A 78 -2.00 -1.15 6.45
C MET A 78 -2.04 -2.68 6.47
N GLU A 79 -3.00 -3.25 7.20
CA GLU A 79 -3.13 -4.68 7.40
C GLU A 79 -4.55 -5.15 7.10
N LYS A 80 -4.65 -6.34 6.50
CA LYS A 80 -5.90 -7.06 6.26
C LYS A 80 -5.83 -8.44 6.88
N SER A 81 -6.80 -8.78 7.71
CA SER A 81 -7.02 -10.17 8.16
C SER A 81 -7.51 -11.03 6.99
N LEU A 82 -6.95 -12.23 6.85
CA LEU A 82 -7.21 -13.15 5.76
C LEU A 82 -8.20 -14.25 6.18
#